data_AF-A0A3B9Z3Y7-F1
#
_entry.id   AF-A0A3B9Z3Y7-F1
#
_cell.length_a   1.000
_cell.length_b   1.000
_cell.length_c   1.000
_cell.angle_alpha   90.00
_cell.angle_beta   90.00
_cell.angle_gamma   90.00
#
_symmetry.space_group_name_H-M   'P 1'
#
loop_
_entity.id
_entity.type
_entity.pdbx_description
1 polymer ?
#
loop_
_entity_poly.entity_id
_entity_poly.type
_entity_poly.pdbx_seq_one_letter_code
_entity_poly.pdbx_strand_id
1 'polypeptide(L)'
;LALIIASLAWMGPTRNIRAQVLSLRERPFLQAARLSGMNSIEIIFLELMPNLLPYLAASLVGSVTGGIFASIGLEAFGLGAMREPTLGMTIYWVIYYSALLKGMWWWAMAPVSVIIIIFVGLFSIGAGLDELANPRTRRVL
;
A
#
# COMPACT_ATOMS: atom_id res chain seq x y z
N LEU A 1 2.41 12.83 -12.39
CA LEU A 1 2.13 11.36 -12.40
C LEU A 1 1.50 10.86 -11.10
N ALA A 2 2.09 11.14 -9.94
CA ALA A 2 1.60 10.67 -8.63
C ALA A 2 0.11 10.93 -8.37
N LEU A 3 -0.41 12.13 -8.67
CA LEU A 3 -1.84 12.47 -8.49
C LEU A 3 -2.78 11.59 -9.32
N ILE A 4 -2.38 11.22 -10.55
CA ILE A 4 -3.18 10.37 -11.44
C ILE A 4 -3.20 8.94 -10.89
N ILE A 5 -2.06 8.45 -10.40
CA ILE A 5 -1.99 7.13 -9.79
C ILE A 5 -2.84 7.08 -8.51
N ALA A 6 -2.72 8.10 -7.66
CA ALA A 6 -3.50 8.20 -6.43
C ALA A 6 -5.01 8.23 -6.69
N SER A 7 -5.47 8.95 -7.72
CA SER A 7 -6.89 9.02 -8.08
C SER A 7 -7.44 7.74 -8.69
N LEU A 8 -6.59 6.82 -9.14
CA LEU A 8 -6.98 5.49 -9.66
C LEU A 8 -6.79 4.36 -8.64
N ALA A 9 -6.01 4.59 -7.58
CA ALA A 9 -5.63 3.58 -6.59
C ALA A 9 -6.75 3.22 -5.58
N TRP A 10 -7.87 3.93 -5.55
CA TRP A 10 -8.92 3.76 -4.53
C TRP A 10 -9.69 2.43 -4.64
N MET A 11 -9.82 1.85 -5.83
CA MET A 11 -10.69 0.69 -6.06
C MET A 11 -10.32 -0.54 -5.21
N GLY A 12 -9.03 -0.85 -5.09
CA GLY A 12 -8.53 -2.00 -4.32
C GLY A 12 -8.85 -1.90 -2.83
N PRO A 13 -8.41 -0.83 -2.15
CA PRO A 13 -8.72 -0.57 -0.75
C PRO A 13 -10.21 -0.52 -0.47
N THR A 14 -11.01 0.15 -1.30
CA THR A 14 -12.47 0.22 -1.10
C THR A 14 -13.11 -1.17 -1.08
N ARG A 15 -12.72 -2.06 -2.00
CA ARG A 15 -13.21 -3.46 -2.03
C ARG A 15 -12.81 -4.21 -0.75
N ASN A 16 -11.54 -4.11 -0.37
CA ASN A 16 -10.98 -4.81 0.78
C ASN A 16 -11.59 -4.34 2.10
N ILE A 17 -11.79 -3.03 2.26
CA ILE A 17 -12.41 -2.43 3.45
C ILE A 17 -13.88 -2.84 3.54
N ARG A 18 -14.62 -2.80 2.43
CA ARG A 18 -16.02 -3.24 2.40
C ARG A 18 -16.18 -4.69 2.86
N ALA A 19 -15.29 -5.58 2.42
CA ALA A 19 -15.30 -6.98 2.85
C ALA A 19 -15.09 -7.11 4.38
N GLN A 20 -14.15 -6.34 4.95
CA GLN A 20 -13.93 -6.34 6.41
C GLN A 20 -15.11 -5.74 7.18
N VAL A 21 -15.70 -4.66 6.68
CA VAL A 21 -16.88 -4.04 7.29
C VAL A 21 -18.04 -5.05 7.33
N LEU A 22 -18.28 -5.79 6.25
CA LEU A 22 -19.32 -6.84 6.22
C LEU A 22 -19.04 -7.94 7.25
N SER A 23 -17.78 -8.38 7.37
CA SER A 23 -17.36 -9.36 8.38
C SER A 23 -17.53 -8.86 9.82
N LEU A 24 -17.18 -7.60 10.09
CA LEU A 24 -17.33 -7.00 11.41
C LEU A 24 -18.80 -6.77 11.77
N ARG A 25 -19.66 -6.47 10.79
CA ARG A 25 -21.09 -6.18 10.99
C ARG A 25 -21.84 -7.30 11.72
N GLU A 26 -21.38 -8.54 11.57
CA GLU A 26 -22.00 -9.75 12.14
C GLU A 26 -21.48 -10.08 13.55
N ARG A 27 -20.53 -9.31 14.09
CA ARG A 27 -19.93 -9.58 15.40
C ARG A 27 -20.84 -9.18 16.57
N PRO A 28 -20.76 -9.92 17.70
CA PRO A 28 -21.63 -9.70 18.86
C PRO A 28 -21.43 -8.33 19.54
N PHE A 29 -20.24 -7.72 19.46
CA PHE A 29 -19.99 -6.40 20.06
C PHE A 29 -20.85 -5.30 19.42
N LEU A 30 -21.13 -5.38 18.11
CA LEU A 30 -22.03 -4.43 17.44
C LEU A 30 -23.49 -4.66 17.78
N GLN A 31 -23.89 -5.88 18.13
CA GLN A 31 -25.24 -6.17 18.61
C GLN A 31 -25.41 -5.60 20.03
N ALA A 32 -24.42 -5.78 20.90
CA ALA A 32 -24.40 -5.21 22.24
C ALA A 32 -24.49 -3.67 22.20
N ALA A 33 -23.68 -3.01 21.35
CA ALA A 33 -23.72 -1.56 21.16
C ALA A 33 -25.11 -1.03 20.74
N ARG A 34 -25.81 -1.75 19.85
CA ARG A 34 -27.20 -1.41 19.46
C ARG A 34 -28.19 -1.58 20.61
N LEU A 35 -28.05 -2.66 21.39
CA LEU A 35 -28.89 -2.91 22.57
C LEU A 35 -28.67 -1.85 23.66
N SER A 36 -27.47 -1.27 23.74
CA SER A 36 -27.14 -0.15 24.61
C SER A 36 -27.72 1.21 24.16
N GLY A 37 -28.45 1.25 23.04
CA GLY A 37 -29.11 2.47 22.56
C GLY A 37 -28.22 3.41 21.76
N MET A 38 -27.01 2.99 21.37
CA MET A 38 -26.10 3.81 20.56
C MET A 38 -26.69 4.07 19.17
N ASN A 39 -26.53 5.31 18.69
CA ASN A 39 -26.94 5.67 17.34
C ASN A 39 -25.97 5.09 16.28
N SER A 40 -26.38 5.08 15.02
CA SER A 40 -25.58 4.46 13.95
C SER A 40 -24.22 5.13 13.73
N ILE A 41 -24.11 6.44 13.98
CA ILE A 41 -22.87 7.21 13.81
C ILE A 41 -21.89 6.88 14.94
N GLU A 42 -22.37 6.82 16.18
CA GLU A 42 -21.62 6.39 17.36
C GLU A 42 -21.04 4.99 17.15
N ILE A 43 -21.85 4.04 16.69
CA ILE A 43 -21.39 2.68 16.41
C ILE A 43 -20.26 2.67 15.36
N ILE A 44 -20.37 3.50 14.32
CA ILE A 44 -19.34 3.59 13.27
C ILE A 44 -18.04 4.17 13.85
N PHE A 45 -18.08 5.32 14.51
CA PHE A 45 -16.86 6.03 14.90
C PHE A 45 -16.25 5.55 16.21
N LEU A 46 -17.04 5.08 17.18
CA LEU A 46 -16.55 4.62 18.48
C LEU A 46 -16.24 3.13 18.48
N GLU A 47 -17.02 2.32 17.76
CA GLU A 47 -16.92 0.86 17.84
C GLU A 47 -16.24 0.26 16.60
N LEU A 48 -16.72 0.59 15.41
CA LEU A 48 -16.25 -0.02 14.16
C LEU A 48 -14.89 0.54 13.72
N MET A 49 -14.73 1.87 13.74
CA MET A 49 -13.54 2.55 13.25
C MET A 49 -12.26 2.15 14.01
N PRO A 50 -12.22 2.16 15.36
CA PRO A 50 -11.00 1.79 16.09
C PRO A 50 -10.58 0.34 15.86
N ASN A 51 -11.56 -0.56 15.70
CA ASN A 51 -11.30 -1.95 15.35
C ASN A 51 -10.81 -2.14 13.90
N LEU A 52 -11.18 -1.24 12.99
CA LEU A 52 -10.72 -1.26 11.60
C LEU A 52 -9.40 -0.53 11.38
N LEU A 53 -9.00 0.40 12.25
CA LEU A 53 -7.81 1.23 12.09
C LEU A 53 -6.54 0.45 11.76
N PRO A 54 -6.19 -0.66 12.45
CA PRO A 54 -5.01 -1.45 12.12
C PRO A 54 -5.04 -2.01 10.70
N TYR A 55 -6.21 -2.51 10.26
CA TYR A 55 -6.41 -3.02 8.91
C TYR A 55 -6.35 -1.91 7.86
N LEU A 56 -6.93 -0.74 8.16
CA LEU A 56 -6.84 0.44 7.30
C LEU A 56 -5.40 0.88 7.10
N ALA A 57 -4.60 0.88 8.17
CA ALA A 57 -3.18 1.21 8.11
C ALA A 57 -2.41 0.22 7.22
N ALA A 58 -2.62 -1.10 7.39
CA ALA A 58 -2.00 -2.11 6.54
C ALA A 58 -2.42 -1.97 5.06
N SER A 59 -3.72 -1.75 4.80
CA SER A 59 -4.23 -1.52 3.45
C SER A 59 -3.65 -0.27 2.80
N LEU A 60 -3.37 0.79 3.58
CA LEU A 60 -2.74 2.00 3.09
C LEU A 60 -1.32 1.72 2.63
N VAL A 61 -0.54 0.95 3.39
CA VAL A 61 0.82 0.54 2.98
C VAL A 61 0.79 -0.24 1.67
N GLY A 62 -0.13 -1.19 1.53
CA GLY A 62 -0.30 -1.93 0.26
C GLY A 62 -0.65 -1.00 -0.92
N SER A 63 -1.48 0.02 -0.68
CA SER A 63 -1.87 1.00 -1.70
C SER A 63 -0.71 1.86 -2.16
N VAL A 64 0.09 2.36 -1.20
CA VAL A 64 1.31 3.13 -1.47
C VAL A 64 2.32 2.28 -2.23
N THR A 65 2.52 1.04 -1.81
CA THR A 65 3.40 0.06 -2.46
C THR A 65 3.00 -0.14 -3.93
N GLY A 66 1.72 -0.40 -4.19
CA GLY A 66 1.18 -0.53 -5.54
C GLY A 66 1.32 0.74 -6.38
N GLY A 67 1.10 1.90 -5.77
CA GLY A 67 1.24 3.19 -6.45
C GLY A 67 2.69 3.51 -6.85
N ILE A 68 3.66 3.21 -5.98
CA ILE A 68 5.09 3.35 -6.29
C ILE A 68 5.47 2.41 -7.44
N PHE A 69 5.05 1.14 -7.40
CA PHE A 69 5.27 0.19 -8.50
C PHE A 69 4.70 0.70 -9.83
N ALA A 70 3.46 1.21 -9.81
CA ALA A 70 2.83 1.76 -10.99
C ALA A 70 3.61 2.97 -11.54
N SER A 71 4.08 3.87 -10.67
CA SER A 71 4.86 5.05 -11.08
C SER A 71 6.18 4.65 -11.74
N ILE A 72 6.95 3.76 -11.10
CA ILE A 72 8.23 3.28 -11.62
C ILE A 72 8.03 2.56 -12.94
N GLY A 73 7.01 1.70 -13.04
CA GLY A 73 6.70 0.98 -14.28
C GLY A 73 6.37 1.94 -15.43
N LEU A 74 5.48 2.91 -15.21
CA LEU A 74 5.12 3.90 -16.22
C LEU A 74 6.32 4.75 -16.65
N GLU A 75 7.12 5.22 -15.70
CA GLU A 75 8.33 5.99 -15.99
C GLU A 75 9.37 5.17 -16.76
N ALA A 76 9.54 3.88 -16.42
CA ALA A 76 10.44 2.97 -17.15
C ALA A 76 9.98 2.73 -18.59
N PHE A 77 8.68 2.84 -18.89
CA PHE A 77 8.14 2.85 -20.25
C PHE A 77 8.26 4.22 -20.95
N GLY A 78 8.85 5.22 -20.30
CA GLY A 78 9.05 6.56 -20.86
C GLY A 78 7.87 7.51 -20.67
N LEU A 79 6.89 7.16 -19.81
CA LEU A 79 5.71 8.01 -19.52
C LEU A 79 5.96 8.99 -18.35
N GLY A 80 7.20 9.12 -17.89
CA GLY A 80 7.61 10.06 -16.85
C GLY A 80 8.11 11.40 -17.40
N ALA A 81 8.33 12.35 -16.51
CA ALA A 81 8.93 13.63 -16.88
C ALA A 81 10.45 13.44 -17.15
N MET A 82 10.89 13.56 -18.40
CA MET A 82 12.29 13.34 -18.82
C MET A 82 13.32 14.22 -18.10
N ARG A 83 12.90 15.35 -17.53
CA ARG A 83 13.77 16.28 -16.80
C ARG A 83 13.86 15.98 -15.31
N GLU A 84 13.00 15.11 -14.79
CA GLU A 84 12.97 14.79 -13.36
C GLU A 84 13.82 13.54 -13.08
N PRO A 85 14.77 13.59 -12.13
CA PRO A 85 15.62 12.46 -11.77
C PRO A 85 14.87 11.50 -10.84
N THR A 86 13.79 10.92 -11.32
CA THR A 86 13.05 9.88 -10.58
C THR A 86 13.72 8.51 -10.75
N LEU A 87 13.41 7.57 -9.84
CA LEU A 87 13.94 6.21 -9.90
C LEU A 87 13.52 5.49 -11.19
N GLY A 88 12.25 5.65 -11.61
CA GLY A 88 11.74 5.04 -12.84
C GLY A 88 12.35 5.66 -14.10
N MET A 89 12.54 6.99 -14.14
CA MET A 89 13.24 7.63 -15.26
C MET A 89 14.72 7.24 -15.32
N THR A 90 15.35 7.00 -14.17
CA THR A 90 16.73 6.49 -14.14
C THR A 90 16.82 5.09 -14.78
N ILE A 91 15.85 4.21 -14.50
CA ILE A 91 15.73 2.91 -15.18
C ILE A 91 15.50 3.09 -16.69
N TYR A 92 14.62 4.01 -17.09
CA TYR A 92 14.40 4.34 -18.50
C TYR A 92 15.72 4.70 -19.20
N TRP A 93 16.54 5.57 -18.61
CA TRP A 93 17.82 5.96 -19.19
C TRP A 93 18.82 4.80 -19.31
N VAL A 94 18.89 3.93 -18.31
CA VAL A 94 19.72 2.71 -18.36
C VAL A 94 19.36 1.85 -19.57
N ILE A 95 18.06 1.67 -19.83
CA ILE A 95 17.54 0.91 -20.97
C ILE A 95 17.83 1.65 -22.28
N TYR A 96 17.46 2.94 -22.35
CA TYR A 96 17.61 3.79 -23.53
C TYR A 96 19.05 3.82 -24.06
N TYR A 97 20.03 3.99 -23.16
CA TYR A 97 21.44 4.04 -23.55
C TYR A 97 22.09 2.67 -23.72
N SER A 98 21.34 1.58 -23.54
CA SER A 98 21.86 0.21 -23.51
C SER A 98 23.05 0.08 -22.57
N ALA A 99 22.95 0.72 -21.40
CA ALA A 99 24.05 0.86 -20.44
C ALA A 99 24.63 -0.50 -20.01
N LEU A 100 23.76 -1.50 -19.83
CA LEU A 100 24.16 -2.87 -19.49
C LEU A 100 25.02 -3.52 -20.59
N LEU A 101 24.65 -3.34 -21.87
CA LEU A 101 25.43 -3.86 -23.00
C LEU A 101 26.79 -3.17 -23.15
N LYS A 102 26.89 -1.93 -22.66
CA LYS A 102 28.14 -1.15 -22.63
C LYS A 102 28.99 -1.42 -21.39
N GLY A 103 28.63 -2.39 -20.55
CA GLY A 103 29.35 -2.73 -19.34
C GLY A 103 29.14 -1.76 -18.16
N MET A 104 28.22 -0.79 -18.27
CA MET A 104 27.89 0.17 -17.21
C MET A 104 26.87 -0.39 -16.20
N TRP A 105 27.14 -1.58 -15.65
CA TRP A 105 26.24 -2.28 -14.73
C TRP A 105 25.97 -1.49 -13.44
N TRP A 106 26.93 -0.68 -12.98
CA TRP A 106 26.77 0.18 -11.81
C TRP A 106 25.61 1.17 -11.93
N TRP A 107 25.25 1.56 -13.17
CA TRP A 107 24.22 2.57 -13.40
C TRP A 107 22.83 1.99 -13.17
N ALA A 108 22.65 0.70 -13.50
CA ALA A 108 21.44 -0.04 -13.18
C ALA A 108 21.35 -0.41 -11.68
N MET A 109 22.50 -0.70 -11.05
CA MET A 109 22.54 -1.17 -9.66
C MET A 109 22.04 -0.10 -8.67
N ALA A 110 22.38 1.16 -8.90
CA ALA A 110 21.98 2.27 -8.03
C ALA A 110 20.45 2.38 -7.85
N PRO A 111 19.62 2.60 -8.90
CA PRO A 111 18.17 2.71 -8.73
C PRO A 111 17.55 1.41 -8.22
N VAL A 112 18.05 0.24 -8.65
CA VAL A 112 17.52 -1.06 -8.20
C VAL A 112 17.73 -1.26 -6.70
N SER A 113 18.90 -0.90 -6.16
CA SER A 113 19.16 -1.03 -4.72
C SER A 113 18.23 -0.16 -3.87
N VAL A 114 17.98 1.08 -4.28
CA VAL A 114 17.06 2.00 -3.58
C VAL A 114 15.64 1.47 -3.61
N ILE A 115 15.20 0.97 -4.77
CA ILE A 115 13.89 0.33 -4.93
C ILE A 115 13.76 -0.85 -3.95
N ILE A 116 14.73 -1.76 -3.92
CA ILE A 116 14.71 -2.92 -3.00
C ILE A 116 14.56 -2.45 -1.55
N ILE A 117 15.34 -1.46 -1.10
CA ILE A 117 15.27 -0.95 0.27
C ILE A 117 13.88 -0.40 0.59
N ILE A 118 13.29 0.39 -0.31
CA ILE A 118 11.95 0.95 -0.15
C ILE A 118 10.91 -0.17 -0.04
N PHE A 119 10.95 -1.14 -0.96
CA PHE A 119 9.95 -2.21 -0.99
C PHE A 119 10.06 -3.18 0.18
N VAL A 120 11.28 -3.51 0.61
CA VAL A 120 11.50 -4.32 1.82
C VAL A 120 11.04 -3.58 3.07
N GLY A 121 11.31 -2.27 3.16
CA GLY A 121 10.82 -1.43 4.25
C GLY A 121 9.30 -1.38 4.31
N LEU A 122 8.64 -1.10 3.18
CA LEU A 122 7.17 -1.09 3.09
C LEU A 122 6.56 -2.46 3.38
N PHE A 123 7.16 -3.54 2.87
CA PHE A 123 6.73 -4.90 3.18
C PHE A 123 6.81 -5.20 4.68
N SER A 124 7.92 -4.83 5.33
CA SER A 124 8.11 -5.04 6.77
C SER A 124 7.10 -4.24 7.60
N ILE A 125 6.81 -3.00 7.22
CA ILE A 125 5.77 -2.18 7.86
C ILE A 125 4.39 -2.82 7.66
N GLY A 126 4.08 -3.26 6.44
CA GLY A 126 2.82 -3.93 6.12
C GLY A 126 2.62 -5.19 6.96
N ALA A 127 3.63 -6.05 7.02
CA ALA A 127 3.61 -7.27 7.83
C ALA A 127 3.43 -6.98 9.33
N GLY A 128 4.11 -5.97 9.87
CA GLY A 128 3.95 -5.55 11.27
C GLY A 128 2.55 -5.00 11.56
N LEU A 129 1.97 -4.23 10.64
CA LEU A 129 0.61 -3.71 10.77
C LEU A 129 -0.44 -4.82 10.65
N ASP A 130 -0.25 -5.78 9.75
CA ASP A 130 -1.12 -6.94 9.60
C ASP A 130 -1.10 -7.83 10.86
N GLU A 131 0.07 -8.00 11.49
CA GLU A 131 0.19 -8.73 12.75
C GLU A 131 -0.56 -8.02 13.88
N LEU A 132 -0.46 -6.69 13.96
CA LEU A 132 -1.24 -5.88 14.91
C LEU A 132 -2.75 -5.94 14.64
N ALA A 133 -3.14 -5.99 13.36
CA ALA A 133 -4.54 -6.04 12.95
C ALA A 133 -5.19 -7.40 13.16
N ASN A 134 -4.42 -8.49 13.10
CA ASN A 134 -4.94 -9.84 13.18
C ASN A 134 -4.40 -10.60 14.41
N PRO A 135 -5.09 -10.55 15.56
CA PRO A 135 -4.63 -11.22 16.79
C PRO A 135 -4.64 -12.76 16.68
N ARG A 136 -5.20 -13.35 15.62
CA ARG A 136 -5.18 -14.79 15.38
C ARG A 136 -3.81 -15.32 14.96
N THR A 137 -2.96 -14.49 14.36
CA THR A 137 -1.60 -14.87 13.93
C THR A 137 -0.64 -14.99 15.11
N ARG A 138 -1.00 -14.43 16.28
CA ARG A 138 -0.21 -14.40 17.51
C ARG A 138 -0.06 -15.74 18.24
N ARG A 139 -0.69 -16.83 17.75
CA ARG A 139 -0.74 -18.14 18.43
C ARG A 139 0.23 -19.19 17.91
N VAL A 140 1.19 -18.85 17.04
CA VAL A 140 2.09 -19.85 16.40
C VAL A 140 3.58 -19.59 16.66
N LEU A 141 3.93 -18.85 17.71
CA LEU A 141 5.28 -18.80 18.29
C LEU A 141 5.17 -19.06 19.78
#